data_AF-A0A1E7JQC7-F1
#
_entry.id   AF-A0A1E7JQC7-F1
#
_cell.length_a   1.000
_cell.length_b   1.000
_cell.length_c   1.000
_cell.angle_alpha   90.00
_cell.angle_beta   90.00
_cell.angle_gamma   90.00
#
_symmetry.space_group_name_H-M   'P 1'
#
loop_
_entity.id
_entity.type
_entity.pdbx_description
1 polymer ?
#
loop_
_entity_poly.entity_id
_entity_poly.type
_entity_poly.pdbx_seq_one_letter_code
_entity_poly.pdbx_strand_id
1 'polypeptide(L)'
;MSATRNRRSVISEEVAPWSEIRQLLRGGETDKLVPVIIPKHTRRLWWLLLIWLGLFALLTGVMFTLKESGDGGAADIAYGALATVSYATGAFLVLAGVLWWWRSSIAEIEQGTAGVLTRYGAVSRTLDPGRHYLWHPWSRVDFVVDTATEIPYSAPVMACPTRENVPLRSIEFFLKFRITDAVLFVRTIGAGNFDLVLSQAVQDAIRQRARLVQTERAYDLRGSDVADMQELLNRQLARYGVRITGSNIPDVQLPAQYQQHLATRERVAKERTAYDQEWGLTRKRRIDSLQMDIERAKKVRDARIVEVKAALNKAREDVAQLLEEQETNAQKVRFEIETRGRSGLISAENESRAQRRLAQAYRDNRAVLQYELARRRLEVGAILAGRAPQPVVVRTDGGGGDNSALSTLLTAQLMPKLNGSLTSGPAAAGWGPQSGTRQGGGEA
;
A
#
# COMPACT_ATOMS: atom_id res chain seq x y z
N MET A 1 12.07 -33.98 35.62
CA MET A 1 12.87 -33.80 34.38
C MET A 1 13.15 -35.19 33.82
N SER A 2 12.29 -35.67 32.91
CA SER A 2 12.48 -36.96 32.25
C SER A 2 13.70 -36.85 31.34
N ALA A 3 14.73 -37.64 31.61
CA ALA A 3 15.81 -37.84 30.66
C ALA A 3 15.16 -38.36 29.37
N THR A 4 15.16 -37.53 28.31
CA THR A 4 14.85 -37.98 26.95
C THR A 4 15.95 -38.97 26.59
N ARG A 5 15.68 -40.24 26.91
CA ARG A 5 16.51 -41.37 26.54
C ARG A 5 16.71 -41.26 25.03
N ASN A 6 17.96 -41.13 24.60
CA ASN A 6 18.36 -41.01 23.21
C ASN A 6 17.92 -42.29 22.48
N ARG A 7 16.65 -42.36 22.05
CA ARG A 7 16.01 -43.54 21.45
C ARG A 7 16.50 -43.66 20.02
N ARG A 8 17.71 -44.19 19.89
CA ARG A 8 18.26 -44.62 18.63
C ARG A 8 17.72 -46.02 18.37
N SER A 9 17.04 -46.19 17.25
CA SER A 9 16.61 -47.52 16.81
C SER A 9 17.85 -48.32 16.42
N VAL A 10 18.09 -49.46 17.08
CA VAL A 10 19.21 -50.34 16.74
C VAL A 10 18.70 -51.45 15.83
N ILE A 11 19.39 -51.63 14.70
CA ILE A 11 19.13 -52.73 13.77
C ILE A 11 19.99 -53.91 14.21
N SER A 12 19.36 -55.03 14.55
CA SER A 12 20.06 -56.26 14.96
C SER A 12 19.66 -57.44 14.07
N GLU A 13 20.59 -58.39 13.97
CA GLU A 13 20.36 -59.67 13.30
C GLU A 13 20.16 -60.75 14.36
N GLU A 14 19.11 -61.57 14.21
CA GLU A 14 18.82 -62.66 15.14
C GLU A 14 18.84 -64.02 14.44
N VAL A 15 19.37 -65.01 15.16
CA VAL A 15 19.37 -66.42 14.73
C VAL A 15 18.18 -67.11 15.35
N ALA A 16 17.16 -67.43 14.55
CA ALA A 16 15.90 -67.97 15.05
C ALA A 16 15.47 -69.27 14.37
N PRO A 17 14.73 -70.17 15.05
CA PRO A 17 14.10 -71.32 14.42
C PRO A 17 12.97 -70.88 13.46
N TRP A 18 12.68 -71.70 12.46
CA TRP A 18 11.68 -71.41 11.41
C TRP A 18 10.27 -71.07 11.95
N SER A 19 9.90 -71.55 13.13
CA SER A 19 8.62 -71.26 13.78
C SER A 19 8.52 -69.84 14.34
N GLU A 20 9.64 -69.18 14.65
CA GLU A 20 9.69 -67.88 15.35
C GLU A 20 9.93 -66.71 14.39
N ILE A 21 10.31 -66.97 13.14
CA ILE A 21 10.58 -65.96 12.09
C ILE A 21 9.41 -64.98 11.96
N ARG A 22 8.18 -65.48 11.94
CA ARG A 22 6.97 -64.67 11.82
C ARG A 22 6.80 -63.68 12.96
N GLN A 23 7.07 -64.13 14.18
CA GLN A 23 6.91 -63.33 15.38
C GLN A 23 8.00 -62.27 15.47
N LEU A 24 9.23 -62.60 15.08
CA LEU A 24 10.37 -61.68 15.14
C LEU A 24 10.32 -60.60 14.05
N LEU A 25 9.90 -60.95 12.83
CA LEU A 25 9.76 -59.96 11.74
C LEU A 25 8.59 -59.00 11.96
N ARG A 26 7.49 -59.45 12.57
CA ARG A 26 6.25 -58.65 12.70
C ARG A 26 5.98 -58.12 14.10
N GLY A 27 6.56 -58.72 15.13
CA GLY A 27 6.24 -58.48 16.54
C GLY A 27 7.36 -57.88 17.37
N GLY A 28 8.34 -57.24 16.71
CA GLY A 28 9.56 -56.72 17.34
C GLY A 28 9.32 -56.03 18.69
N GLU A 29 10.15 -56.38 19.68
CA GLU A 29 10.29 -55.59 20.91
C GLU A 29 10.58 -54.14 20.52
N THR A 30 9.91 -53.19 21.19
CA THR A 30 9.72 -51.77 20.83
C THR A 30 10.98 -50.95 20.50
N ASP A 31 12.18 -51.49 20.69
CA ASP A 31 13.48 -50.79 20.52
C ASP A 31 14.46 -51.52 19.57
N LYS A 32 14.12 -52.71 19.04
CA LYS A 32 14.95 -53.49 18.12
C LYS A 32 14.20 -53.82 16.84
N LEU A 33 14.75 -53.39 15.71
CA LEU A 33 14.22 -53.70 14.39
C LEU A 33 15.06 -54.84 13.81
N VAL A 34 14.42 -55.97 13.49
CA VAL A 34 15.10 -57.15 12.95
C VAL A 34 14.68 -57.31 11.47
N PRO A 35 15.33 -56.60 10.53
CA PRO A 35 15.02 -56.69 9.11
C PRO A 35 15.46 -58.01 8.47
N VAL A 36 16.42 -58.69 9.10
CA VAL A 36 17.03 -59.93 8.60
C VAL A 36 17.11 -60.94 9.71
N ILE A 37 16.68 -62.16 9.38
CA ILE A 37 16.78 -63.31 10.26
C ILE A 37 17.64 -64.37 9.56
N ILE A 38 18.57 -64.93 10.32
CA ILE A 38 19.33 -66.12 9.92
C ILE A 38 18.55 -67.35 10.41
N PRO A 39 17.85 -68.08 9.54
CA PRO A 39 17.13 -69.28 9.95
C PRO A 39 18.11 -70.35 10.46
N LYS A 40 17.87 -70.85 11.66
CA LYS A 40 18.64 -71.96 12.21
C LYS A 40 18.33 -73.24 11.43
N HIS A 41 19.32 -73.76 10.72
CA HIS A 41 19.17 -75.00 9.98
C HIS A 41 19.25 -76.23 10.88
N THR A 42 18.17 -77.01 10.92
CA THR A 42 18.11 -78.32 11.57
C THR A 42 18.18 -79.47 10.56
N ARG A 43 18.63 -79.21 9.32
CA ARG A 43 18.91 -80.24 8.29
C ARG A 43 20.08 -81.12 8.72
N ARG A 44 19.85 -81.93 9.75
CA ARG A 44 20.75 -82.95 10.24
C ARG A 44 20.84 -84.00 9.14
N LEU A 45 22.06 -84.44 8.82
CA LEU A 45 22.35 -85.50 7.85
C LEU A 45 21.85 -86.89 8.31
N TRP A 46 20.89 -86.94 9.23
CA TRP A 46 20.36 -88.16 9.83
C TRP A 46 19.58 -89.00 8.82
N TRP A 47 19.03 -88.39 7.76
CA TRP A 47 18.42 -89.11 6.64
C TRP A 47 19.44 -89.98 5.88
N LEU A 48 20.70 -89.54 5.76
CA LEU A 48 21.76 -90.35 5.16
C LEU A 48 22.06 -91.59 6.00
N LEU A 49 21.97 -91.48 7.33
CA LEU A 49 22.15 -92.65 8.21
C LEU A 49 21.06 -93.68 7.98
N LEU A 50 19.79 -93.28 7.83
CA LEU A 50 18.69 -94.20 7.52
C LEU A 50 18.89 -94.89 6.16
N ILE A 51 19.34 -94.15 5.15
CA ILE A 51 19.63 -94.73 3.83
C ILE A 51 20.82 -95.69 3.90
N TRP A 52 21.90 -95.33 4.58
CA TRP A 52 23.08 -96.20 4.74
C TRP A 52 22.76 -97.44 5.57
N LEU A 53 21.98 -97.33 6.63
CA LEU A 53 21.56 -98.45 7.46
C LEU A 53 20.59 -99.37 6.69
N GLY A 54 19.69 -98.80 5.88
CA GLY A 54 18.84 -99.55 4.98
C GLY A 54 19.61 -100.28 3.89
N LEU A 55 20.58 -99.61 3.25
CA LEU A 55 21.48 -100.22 2.26
C LEU A 55 22.35 -101.31 2.88
N PHE A 56 22.86 -101.09 4.09
CA PHE A 56 23.57 -102.12 4.85
C PHE A 56 22.67 -103.34 5.09
N ALA A 57 21.44 -103.15 5.59
CA ALA A 57 20.49 -104.24 5.81
C ALA A 57 20.13 -105.02 4.53
N LEU A 58 19.98 -104.32 3.38
CA LEU A 58 19.81 -104.96 2.08
C LEU A 58 21.04 -105.80 1.70
N LEU A 59 22.25 -105.28 1.93
CA LEU A 59 23.51 -105.98 1.65
C LEU A 59 23.68 -107.21 2.57
N THR A 60 23.28 -107.10 3.85
CA THR A 60 23.23 -108.24 4.77
C THR A 60 22.22 -109.29 4.31
N GLY A 61 21.07 -108.86 3.76
CA GLY A 61 20.10 -109.76 3.14
C GLY A 61 20.65 -110.51 1.94
N VAL A 62 21.40 -109.82 1.07
CA VAL A 62 22.12 -110.44 -0.05
C VAL A 62 23.10 -111.49 0.45
N MET A 63 23.84 -111.20 1.52
CA MET A 63 24.76 -112.17 2.13
C MET A 63 24.03 -113.39 2.72
N PHE A 64 22.86 -113.20 3.34
CA PHE A 64 22.06 -114.32 3.84
C PHE A 64 21.49 -115.18 2.71
N THR A 65 21.05 -114.59 1.60
CA THR A 65 20.60 -115.35 0.42
C THR A 65 21.71 -116.06 -0.34
N LEU A 66 22.93 -115.53 -0.34
CA LEU A 66 24.09 -116.21 -0.95
C LEU A 66 24.55 -117.40 -0.09
N LYS A 67 24.33 -117.33 1.22
CA LYS A 67 24.64 -118.39 2.19
C LYS A 67 23.59 -119.51 2.23
N GLU A 68 22.43 -119.31 1.59
CA GLU A 68 21.34 -120.28 1.37
C GLU A 68 21.73 -121.37 0.31
N SER A 69 23.01 -121.76 0.28
CA SER A 69 23.56 -122.69 -0.70
C SER A 69 24.03 -123.97 -0.01
N GLY A 70 23.06 -124.84 0.28
CA GLY A 70 23.31 -126.28 0.45
C GLY A 70 23.03 -126.82 1.83
N ASP A 71 21.77 -127.10 2.12
CA ASP A 71 21.22 -128.43 2.44
C ASP A 71 19.88 -128.16 3.13
N GLY A 72 18.76 -128.68 2.59
CA GLY A 72 17.38 -128.24 2.85
C GLY A 72 16.82 -128.52 4.26
N GLY A 73 17.59 -128.21 5.31
CA GLY A 73 17.24 -128.35 6.71
C GLY A 73 16.68 -127.06 7.34
N ALA A 74 16.41 -127.12 8.65
CA ALA A 74 15.83 -126.01 9.43
C ALA A 74 16.67 -124.71 9.39
N ALA A 75 17.97 -124.82 9.11
CA ALA A 75 18.87 -123.68 8.97
C ALA A 75 18.58 -122.86 7.69
N ASP A 76 18.24 -123.49 6.57
CA ASP A 76 17.93 -122.82 5.30
C ASP A 76 16.66 -121.97 5.42
N ILE A 77 15.63 -122.53 6.08
CA ILE A 77 14.38 -121.80 6.39
C ILE A 77 14.66 -120.60 7.31
N ALA A 78 15.57 -120.75 8.28
CA ALA A 78 15.97 -119.67 9.16
C ALA A 78 16.75 -118.56 8.43
N TYR A 79 17.67 -118.91 7.53
CA TYR A 79 18.41 -117.93 6.72
C TYR A 79 17.51 -117.23 5.70
N GLY A 80 16.57 -117.93 5.06
CA GLY A 80 15.55 -117.34 4.18
C GLY A 80 14.59 -116.39 4.93
N ALA A 81 14.16 -116.76 6.14
CA ALA A 81 13.36 -115.88 7.00
C ALA A 81 14.14 -114.63 7.44
N LEU A 82 15.42 -114.77 7.82
CA LEU A 82 16.28 -113.63 8.16
C LEU A 82 16.57 -112.76 6.94
N ALA A 83 16.74 -113.35 5.76
CA ALA A 83 16.91 -112.64 4.50
C ALA A 83 15.67 -111.80 4.17
N THR A 84 14.47 -112.38 4.19
CA THR A 84 13.22 -111.63 3.94
C THR A 84 12.99 -110.50 4.95
N VAL A 85 13.26 -110.73 6.23
CA VAL A 85 13.20 -109.67 7.27
C VAL A 85 14.24 -108.58 7.02
N SER A 86 15.46 -108.94 6.63
CA SER A 86 16.52 -107.97 6.32
C SER A 86 16.21 -107.14 5.05
N TYR A 87 15.61 -107.74 4.03
CA TYR A 87 15.15 -107.02 2.84
C TYR A 87 13.98 -106.10 3.14
N ALA A 88 13.00 -106.56 3.92
CA ALA A 88 11.84 -105.75 4.32
C ALA A 88 12.27 -104.56 5.18
N THR A 89 13.14 -104.78 6.18
CA THR A 89 13.68 -103.71 7.04
C THR A 89 14.58 -102.76 6.25
N GLY A 90 15.45 -103.28 5.37
CA GLY A 90 16.29 -102.48 4.49
C GLY A 90 15.48 -101.59 3.54
N ALA A 91 14.49 -102.15 2.86
CA ALA A 91 13.59 -101.41 1.98
C ALA A 91 12.78 -100.35 2.74
N PHE A 92 12.27 -100.69 3.93
CA PHE A 92 11.56 -99.74 4.80
C PHE A 92 12.45 -98.57 5.22
N LEU A 93 13.70 -98.83 5.63
CA LEU A 93 14.64 -97.80 6.05
C LEU A 93 15.07 -96.89 4.90
N VAL A 94 15.29 -97.44 3.70
CA VAL A 94 15.56 -96.63 2.50
C VAL A 94 14.35 -95.76 2.16
N LEU A 95 13.14 -96.32 2.14
CA LEU A 95 11.91 -95.54 1.91
C LEU A 95 11.70 -94.46 2.96
N ALA A 96 11.89 -94.77 4.24
CA ALA A 96 11.81 -93.81 5.33
C ALA A 96 12.86 -92.70 5.19
N GLY A 97 14.10 -93.05 4.80
CA GLY A 97 15.17 -92.09 4.54
C GLY A 97 14.87 -91.17 3.36
N VAL A 98 14.35 -91.70 2.25
CA VAL A 98 13.92 -90.93 1.07
C VAL A 98 12.73 -90.03 1.40
N LEU A 99 11.73 -90.52 2.14
CA LEU A 99 10.58 -89.73 2.56
C LEU A 99 10.99 -88.62 3.53
N TRP A 100 11.91 -88.90 4.46
CA TRP A 100 12.47 -87.91 5.37
C TRP A 100 13.23 -86.83 4.60
N TRP A 101 14.06 -87.23 3.63
CA TRP A 101 14.79 -86.32 2.76
C TRP A 101 13.85 -85.43 1.94
N TRP A 102 12.82 -86.01 1.31
CA TRP A 102 11.81 -85.28 0.56
C TRP A 102 11.07 -84.26 1.44
N ARG A 103 10.65 -84.68 2.65
CA ARG A 103 9.97 -83.78 3.59
C ARG A 103 10.87 -82.67 4.11
N SER A 104 12.16 -82.94 4.28
CA SER A 104 13.16 -81.95 4.70
C SER A 104 13.59 -81.00 3.57
N SER A 105 13.34 -81.38 2.31
CA SER A 105 13.67 -80.60 1.11
C SER A 105 12.74 -79.39 0.91
N ILE A 106 11.55 -79.42 1.50
CA ILE A 106 10.57 -78.34 1.43
C ILE A 106 11.01 -77.18 2.31
N ALA A 107 11.12 -75.97 1.73
CA ALA A 107 11.23 -74.72 2.47
C ALA A 107 10.06 -73.82 2.10
N GLU A 108 9.43 -73.20 3.10
CA GLU A 108 8.34 -72.26 2.91
C GLU A 108 8.81 -70.87 3.31
N ILE A 109 8.60 -69.91 2.42
CA ILE A 109 8.96 -68.51 2.61
C ILE A 109 7.67 -67.72 2.75
N GLU A 110 7.59 -66.91 3.81
CA GLU A 110 6.40 -66.15 4.11
C GLU A 110 6.20 -64.99 3.13
N GLN A 111 4.94 -64.60 2.95
CA GLN A 111 4.56 -63.42 2.18
C GLN A 111 5.20 -62.15 2.75
N GLY A 112 5.78 -61.35 1.86
CA GLY A 112 6.52 -60.13 2.19
C GLY A 112 7.99 -60.34 2.55
N THR A 113 8.45 -61.58 2.62
CA THR A 113 9.85 -61.92 2.87
C THR A 113 10.51 -62.53 1.64
N ALA A 114 11.80 -62.27 1.47
CA ALA A 114 12.63 -62.86 0.43
C ALA A 114 13.69 -63.75 1.07
N GLY A 115 13.80 -64.99 0.59
CA GLY A 115 14.83 -65.92 1.04
C GLY A 115 16.06 -65.84 0.15
N VAL A 116 17.26 -65.70 0.73
CA VAL A 116 18.52 -65.77 -0.01
C VAL A 116 19.02 -67.22 0.00
N LEU A 117 19.02 -67.85 -1.17
CA LEU A 117 19.51 -69.22 -1.33
C LEU A 117 21.02 -69.23 -1.53
N THR A 118 21.71 -70.01 -0.71
CA THR A 118 23.12 -70.33 -0.91
C THR A 118 23.32 -71.80 -1.26
N ARG A 119 24.34 -72.06 -2.07
CA ARG A 119 24.78 -73.38 -2.48
C ARG A 119 26.28 -73.44 -2.27
N TYR A 120 26.75 -74.36 -1.41
CA TYR A 120 28.17 -74.46 -1.04
C TYR A 120 28.78 -73.12 -0.55
N GLY A 121 27.98 -72.27 0.10
CA GLY A 121 28.42 -70.95 0.55
C GLY A 121 28.40 -69.85 -0.52
N ALA A 122 28.15 -70.17 -1.79
CA ALA A 122 27.92 -69.18 -2.83
C ALA A 122 26.44 -68.79 -2.90
N VAL A 123 26.14 -67.49 -2.98
CA VAL A 123 24.77 -66.99 -3.20
C VAL A 123 24.34 -67.35 -4.62
N SER A 124 23.25 -68.11 -4.74
CA SER A 124 22.77 -68.62 -6.02
C SER A 124 21.61 -67.81 -6.58
N ARG A 125 20.57 -67.57 -5.77
CA ARG A 125 19.35 -66.87 -6.20
C ARG A 125 18.54 -66.36 -5.02
N THR A 126 17.68 -65.38 -5.28
CA THR A 126 16.57 -65.03 -4.40
C THR A 126 15.42 -66.01 -4.61
N LEU A 127 14.74 -66.36 -3.53
CA LEU A 127 13.51 -67.14 -3.52
C LEU A 127 12.36 -66.20 -3.17
N ASP A 128 11.40 -66.12 -4.08
CA ASP A 128 10.16 -65.35 -3.89
C ASP A 128 9.26 -66.00 -2.83
N PRO A 129 8.27 -65.28 -2.28
CA PRO A 129 7.33 -65.85 -1.32
C PRO A 129 6.62 -67.10 -1.84
N GLY A 130 6.48 -68.10 -0.97
CA GLY A 130 5.83 -69.36 -1.29
C GLY A 130 6.68 -70.58 -0.96
N ARG A 131 6.19 -71.74 -1.39
CA ARG A 131 6.78 -73.04 -1.08
C ARG A 131 7.73 -73.47 -2.18
N HIS A 132 9.00 -73.65 -1.83
CA HIS A 132 10.07 -74.03 -2.76
C HIS A 132 10.68 -75.38 -2.37
N TYR A 133 10.98 -76.19 -3.38
CA TYR A 133 11.68 -77.46 -3.20
C TYR A 133 13.18 -77.27 -3.39
N LEU A 134 13.95 -77.44 -2.31
CA LEU A 134 15.40 -77.42 -2.35
C LEU A 134 15.90 -78.86 -2.49
N TRP A 135 15.88 -79.37 -3.72
CA TRP A 135 16.26 -80.76 -4.03
C TRP A 135 17.72 -81.08 -3.66
N HIS A 136 18.61 -80.09 -3.68
CA HIS A 136 20.02 -80.34 -3.36
C HIS A 136 20.30 -80.33 -1.85
N PRO A 137 20.99 -81.36 -1.32
CA PRO A 137 21.33 -81.44 0.11
C PRO A 137 22.15 -80.25 0.61
N TRP A 138 23.00 -79.70 -0.25
CA TRP A 138 23.88 -78.56 0.05
C TRP A 138 23.29 -77.19 -0.32
N SER A 139 22.02 -77.15 -0.72
CA SER A 139 21.30 -75.90 -0.91
C SER A 139 20.55 -75.55 0.37
N ARG A 140 20.72 -74.31 0.87
CA ARG A 140 20.08 -73.84 2.10
C ARG A 140 19.71 -72.37 1.98
N VAL A 141 18.65 -71.97 2.68
CA VAL A 141 18.22 -70.56 2.76
C VAL A 141 18.98 -69.92 3.91
N ASP A 142 20.04 -69.18 3.63
CA ASP A 142 20.90 -68.64 4.70
C ASP A 142 20.32 -67.41 5.39
N PHE A 143 19.51 -66.63 4.67
CA PHE A 143 18.95 -65.37 5.18
C PHE A 143 17.51 -65.22 4.70
N VAL A 144 16.65 -64.73 5.60
CA VAL A 144 15.29 -64.32 5.29
C VAL A 144 15.18 -62.83 5.58
N VAL A 145 14.82 -62.06 4.56
CA VAL A 145 14.82 -60.59 4.59
C VAL A 145 13.41 -60.07 4.40
N ASP A 146 12.95 -59.17 5.27
CA ASP A 146 11.67 -58.48 5.06
C ASP A 146 11.83 -57.41 3.95
N THR A 147 11.10 -57.62 2.86
CA THR A 147 11.15 -56.76 1.65
C THR A 147 9.87 -55.93 1.52
N ALA A 148 8.78 -56.31 2.18
CA ALA A 148 7.50 -55.61 2.04
C ALA A 148 7.36 -54.45 3.04
N THR A 149 7.81 -54.65 4.28
CA THR A 149 7.58 -53.69 5.36
C THR A 149 8.48 -52.47 5.23
N GLU A 150 7.93 -51.29 5.53
CA GLU A 150 8.71 -50.06 5.69
C GLU A 150 9.15 -49.94 7.13
N ILE A 151 10.47 -49.97 7.32
CA ILE A 151 11.10 -50.01 8.63
C ILE A 151 11.39 -48.56 9.06
N PRO A 152 10.80 -48.08 10.17
CA PRO A 152 11.08 -46.75 10.69
C PRO A 152 12.45 -46.72 11.35
N TYR A 153 13.21 -45.65 11.15
CA TYR A 153 14.54 -45.48 11.72
C TYR A 153 14.70 -44.05 12.24
N SER A 154 15.16 -43.93 13.48
CA SER A 154 15.40 -42.65 14.16
C SER A 154 16.89 -42.48 14.42
N ALA A 155 17.45 -41.41 13.85
CA ALA A 155 18.87 -41.08 13.96
C ALA A 155 19.05 -39.64 14.46
N PRO A 156 19.26 -39.45 15.77
CA PRO A 156 19.61 -38.13 16.29
C PRO A 156 21.04 -37.77 15.89
N VAL A 157 21.23 -36.55 15.37
CA VAL A 157 22.55 -36.02 15.04
C VAL A 157 22.86 -34.83 15.93
N MET A 158 24.02 -34.90 16.58
CA MET A 158 24.50 -33.89 17.52
C MET A 158 25.53 -32.99 16.87
N ALA A 159 25.57 -31.72 17.31
CA ALA A 159 26.63 -30.77 16.96
C ALA A 159 26.86 -30.58 15.45
N CYS A 160 25.79 -30.30 14.70
CA CYS A 160 25.89 -29.98 13.26
C CYS A 160 26.09 -28.48 13.03
N PRO A 161 27.19 -28.03 12.41
CA PRO A 161 27.39 -26.62 12.10
C PRO A 161 26.47 -26.17 10.96
N THR A 162 25.87 -25.00 11.14
CA THR A 162 25.10 -24.28 10.10
C THR A 162 26.02 -23.51 9.15
N ARG A 163 25.44 -22.81 8.16
CA ARG A 163 26.19 -21.94 7.23
C ARG A 163 27.09 -20.93 7.94
N GLU A 164 26.64 -20.39 9.07
CA GLU A 164 27.37 -19.40 9.88
C GLU A 164 28.25 -20.04 10.94
N ASN A 165 28.50 -21.36 10.84
CA ASN A 165 29.30 -22.13 11.79
C ASN A 165 28.72 -22.17 13.22
N VAL A 166 27.45 -21.84 13.40
CA VAL A 166 26.76 -22.02 14.69
C VAL A 166 26.38 -23.50 14.84
N PRO A 167 26.85 -24.19 15.90
CA PRO A 167 26.56 -25.60 16.08
C PRO A 167 25.12 -25.80 16.58
N LEU A 168 24.30 -26.55 15.84
CA LEU A 168 23.00 -27.00 16.32
C LEU A 168 23.21 -28.06 17.40
N ARG A 169 22.49 -27.96 18.51
CA ARG A 169 22.59 -28.87 19.65
C ARG A 169 22.21 -30.29 19.26
N SER A 170 21.03 -30.44 18.66
CA SER A 170 20.50 -31.72 18.19
C SER A 170 19.53 -31.49 17.03
N ILE A 171 19.60 -32.38 16.05
CA ILE A 171 18.61 -32.52 14.98
C ILE A 171 18.03 -33.92 15.12
N GLU A 172 16.72 -34.00 15.33
CA GLU A 172 16.01 -35.27 15.28
C GLU A 172 15.68 -35.57 13.83
N PHE A 173 16.10 -36.74 13.34
CA PHE A 173 15.81 -37.19 11.99
C PHE A 173 15.12 -38.53 12.01
N PHE A 174 14.02 -38.62 11.29
CA PHE A 174 13.22 -39.81 11.15
C PHE A 174 13.13 -40.20 9.68
N LEU A 175 13.40 -41.45 9.36
CA LEU A 175 13.29 -41.97 8.01
C LEU A 175 12.57 -43.31 8.00
N LYS A 176 12.01 -43.67 6.85
CA LYS A 176 11.47 -45.00 6.57
C LYS A 176 12.23 -45.58 5.40
N PHE A 177 12.76 -46.78 5.58
CA PHE A 177 13.45 -47.50 4.51
C PHE A 177 12.79 -48.84 4.25
N ARG A 178 12.97 -49.34 3.03
CA ARG A 178 12.59 -50.69 2.61
C ARG A 178 13.78 -51.33 1.90
N ILE A 179 13.97 -52.62 2.11
CA ILE A 179 14.96 -53.40 1.38
C ILE A 179 14.34 -53.77 0.03
N THR A 180 14.99 -53.40 -1.07
CA THR A 180 14.53 -53.70 -2.44
C THR A 180 15.22 -54.93 -3.02
N ASP A 181 16.48 -55.16 -2.67
CA ASP A 181 17.25 -56.32 -3.12
C ASP A 181 17.93 -57.01 -1.92
N ALA A 182 17.37 -58.15 -1.52
CA ALA A 182 17.85 -58.95 -0.41
C ALA A 182 19.25 -59.54 -0.66
N VAL A 183 19.60 -59.87 -1.90
CA VAL A 183 20.90 -60.46 -2.23
C VAL A 183 22.00 -59.42 -2.11
N LEU A 184 21.78 -58.22 -2.66
CA LEU A 184 22.74 -57.12 -2.54
C LEU A 184 22.95 -56.74 -1.07
N PHE A 185 21.86 -56.62 -0.29
CA PHE A 185 21.91 -56.24 1.11
C PHE A 185 22.76 -57.19 1.96
N VAL A 186 22.48 -58.49 1.87
CA VAL A 186 23.18 -59.53 2.63
C VAL A 186 24.64 -59.65 2.20
N ARG A 187 24.94 -59.54 0.90
CA ARG A 187 26.29 -59.72 0.36
C ARG A 187 27.24 -58.57 0.69
N THR A 188 26.74 -57.33 0.72
CA THR A 188 27.60 -56.15 0.85
C THR A 188 27.85 -55.71 2.28
N ILE A 189 26.84 -55.75 3.15
CA ILE A 189 26.95 -55.26 4.52
C ILE A 189 26.52 -56.32 5.54
N GLY A 190 25.42 -57.03 5.25
CA GLY A 190 24.69 -57.79 6.27
C GLY A 190 23.92 -56.87 7.22
N ALA A 191 22.99 -57.42 8.02
CA ALA A 191 22.13 -56.60 8.88
C ALA A 191 22.88 -55.97 10.06
N GLY A 192 23.84 -56.68 10.65
CA GLY A 192 24.58 -56.18 11.83
C GLY A 192 25.39 -54.89 11.60
N ASN A 193 25.95 -54.70 10.41
CA ASN A 193 26.74 -53.49 10.08
C ASN A 193 25.91 -52.39 9.40
N PHE A 194 24.66 -52.69 9.03
CA PHE A 194 23.82 -51.74 8.29
C PHE A 194 23.45 -50.51 9.13
N ASP A 195 23.23 -50.66 10.44
CA ASP A 195 22.97 -49.52 11.33
C ASP A 195 24.13 -48.50 11.32
N LEU A 196 25.37 -48.98 11.32
CA LEU A 196 26.54 -48.12 11.28
C LEU A 196 26.63 -47.35 9.95
N VAL A 197 26.47 -48.04 8.83
CA VAL A 197 26.53 -47.42 7.49
C VAL A 197 25.39 -46.43 7.30
N LEU A 198 24.17 -46.79 7.71
CA LEU A 198 22.99 -45.94 7.61
C LEU A 198 23.13 -44.70 8.49
N SER A 199 23.54 -44.86 9.75
CA SER A 199 23.71 -43.72 10.65
C SER A 199 24.80 -42.75 10.18
N GLN A 200 25.91 -43.26 9.61
CA GLN A 200 26.95 -42.42 9.01
C GLN A 200 26.44 -41.66 7.79
N ALA A 201 25.75 -42.35 6.87
CA ALA A 201 25.17 -41.73 5.68
C ALA A 201 24.16 -40.63 6.04
N VAL A 202 23.31 -40.89 7.04
CA VAL A 202 22.35 -39.92 7.58
C VAL A 202 23.07 -38.72 8.22
N GLN A 203 24.11 -38.97 9.03
CA GLN A 203 24.91 -37.90 9.63
C GLN A 203 25.55 -37.01 8.57
N ASP A 204 26.11 -37.59 7.52
CA ASP A 204 26.73 -36.83 6.44
C ASP A 204 25.71 -36.05 5.61
N ALA A 205 24.56 -36.65 5.30
CA ALA A 205 23.46 -35.97 4.61
C ALA A 205 22.94 -34.75 5.41
N ILE A 206 22.73 -34.93 6.72
CA ILE A 206 22.27 -33.85 7.61
C ILE A 206 23.34 -32.77 7.74
N ARG A 207 24.62 -33.13 7.88
CA ARG A 207 25.73 -32.16 7.94
C ARG A 207 25.83 -31.33 6.66
N GLN A 208 25.66 -31.96 5.50
CA GLN A 208 25.67 -31.25 4.22
C GLN A 208 24.50 -30.26 4.14
N ARG A 209 23.29 -30.69 4.51
CA ARG A 209 22.10 -29.80 4.47
C ARG A 209 22.16 -28.70 5.52
N ALA A 210 22.61 -28.99 6.74
CA ALA A 210 22.76 -27.99 7.80
C ALA A 210 23.67 -26.83 7.38
N ARG A 211 24.76 -27.12 6.64
CA ARG A 211 25.68 -26.09 6.11
C ARG A 211 25.06 -25.17 5.05
N LEU A 212 23.98 -25.58 4.39
CA LEU A 212 23.27 -24.74 3.42
C LEU A 212 22.27 -23.81 4.11
N VAL A 213 21.82 -24.15 5.32
CA VAL A 213 20.80 -23.41 6.05
C VAL A 213 21.41 -22.32 6.93
N GLN A 214 20.80 -21.14 6.87
CA GLN A 214 21.10 -20.01 7.75
C GLN A 214 20.62 -20.29 9.16
N THR A 215 21.36 -19.83 10.16
CA THR A 215 21.06 -20.12 11.57
C THR A 215 19.70 -19.56 12.01
N GLU A 216 19.30 -18.40 11.49
CA GLU A 216 17.97 -17.81 11.76
C GLU A 216 16.80 -18.65 11.19
N ARG A 217 17.04 -19.43 10.12
CA ARG A 217 16.07 -20.34 9.50
C ARG A 217 16.27 -21.80 9.93
N ALA A 218 17.05 -22.05 10.97
CA ALA A 218 17.31 -23.41 11.42
C ALA A 218 16.02 -24.11 11.90
N TYR A 219 15.04 -23.37 12.42
CA TYR A 219 13.73 -23.93 12.77
C TYR A 219 12.86 -24.27 11.56
N ASP A 220 13.08 -23.63 10.41
CA ASP A 220 12.34 -23.91 9.17
C ASP A 220 12.70 -25.27 8.57
N LEU A 221 13.84 -25.86 8.98
CA LEU A 221 14.18 -27.24 8.63
C LEU A 221 13.12 -28.24 9.10
N ARG A 222 12.46 -27.92 10.22
CA ARG A 222 11.38 -28.73 10.78
C ARG A 222 10.17 -28.70 9.83
N GLY A 223 9.79 -29.86 9.32
CA GLY A 223 8.70 -29.96 8.36
C GLY A 223 9.01 -29.39 6.97
N SER A 224 10.26 -28.99 6.69
CA SER A 224 10.69 -28.69 5.32
C SER A 224 10.64 -29.93 4.44
N ASP A 225 10.43 -29.74 3.13
CA ASP A 225 10.51 -30.84 2.18
C ASP A 225 11.96 -31.36 2.12
N VAL A 226 12.13 -32.62 2.52
CA VAL A 226 13.41 -33.32 2.64
C VAL A 226 13.67 -34.26 1.47
N ALA A 227 12.99 -34.05 0.33
CA ALA A 227 13.21 -34.77 -0.92
C ALA A 227 14.70 -34.82 -1.34
N ASP A 228 15.44 -33.72 -1.24
CA ASP A 228 16.86 -33.69 -1.62
C ASP A 228 17.72 -34.64 -0.79
N MET A 229 17.42 -34.75 0.51
CA MET A 229 18.14 -35.66 1.41
C MET A 229 17.75 -37.10 1.13
N GLN A 230 16.46 -37.37 0.91
CA GLN A 230 16.00 -38.69 0.51
C GLN A 230 16.69 -39.16 -0.77
N GLU A 231 16.81 -38.29 -1.77
CA GLU A 231 17.46 -38.58 -3.03
C GLU A 231 18.97 -38.81 -2.85
N LEU A 232 19.65 -37.98 -2.05
CA LEU A 232 21.07 -38.16 -1.72
C LEU A 232 21.33 -39.49 -1.01
N LEU A 233 20.50 -39.83 -0.02
CA LEU A 233 20.59 -41.09 0.70
C LEU A 233 20.25 -42.27 -0.20
N ASN A 234 19.27 -42.15 -1.09
CA ASN A 234 18.94 -43.18 -2.07
C ASN A 234 20.11 -43.47 -3.02
N ARG A 235 20.80 -42.44 -3.52
CA ARG A 235 22.01 -42.63 -4.33
C ARG A 235 23.12 -43.37 -3.58
N GLN A 236 23.28 -43.07 -2.29
CA GLN A 236 24.29 -43.74 -1.47
C GLN A 236 23.90 -45.18 -1.12
N LEU A 237 22.63 -45.43 -0.80
CA LEU A 237 22.15 -46.72 -0.30
C LEU A 237 21.71 -47.69 -1.40
N ALA A 238 21.49 -47.22 -2.63
CA ALA A 238 21.12 -48.07 -3.77
C ALA A 238 22.12 -49.21 -4.01
N ARG A 239 23.43 -48.97 -3.78
CA ARG A 239 24.48 -50.00 -3.90
C ARG A 239 24.34 -51.15 -2.90
N TYR A 240 23.59 -50.93 -1.83
CA TYR A 240 23.34 -51.90 -0.76
C TYR A 240 21.95 -52.53 -0.86
N GLY A 241 21.18 -52.26 -1.92
CA GLY A 241 19.84 -52.81 -2.09
C GLY A 241 18.79 -52.23 -1.15
N VAL A 242 19.02 -51.04 -0.59
CA VAL A 242 18.07 -50.34 0.29
C VAL A 242 17.58 -49.06 -0.36
N ARG A 243 16.28 -48.79 -0.23
CA ARG A 243 15.63 -47.56 -0.67
C ARG A 243 14.94 -46.88 0.50
N ILE A 244 15.12 -45.57 0.61
CA ILE A 244 14.39 -44.71 1.53
C ILE A 244 13.09 -44.27 0.86
N THR A 245 11.97 -44.61 1.50
CA THR A 245 10.62 -44.28 1.04
C THR A 245 10.18 -42.90 1.52
N GLY A 246 10.59 -42.50 2.73
CA GLY A 246 10.27 -41.19 3.27
C GLY A 246 11.24 -40.75 4.35
N SER A 247 11.35 -39.44 4.53
CA SER A 247 12.16 -38.82 5.58
C SER A 247 11.46 -37.60 6.15
N ASN A 248 11.77 -37.23 7.39
CA ASN A 248 11.24 -36.06 8.08
C ASN A 248 12.22 -35.61 9.18
N ILE A 249 12.19 -34.31 9.50
CA ILE A 249 12.90 -33.71 10.64
C ILE A 249 11.85 -33.25 11.66
N PRO A 250 11.60 -34.01 12.74
CA PRO A 250 10.59 -33.66 13.74
C PRO A 250 10.96 -32.46 14.61
N ASP A 251 12.23 -32.30 14.96
CA ASP A 251 12.70 -31.23 15.85
C ASP A 251 14.16 -30.81 15.56
N VAL A 252 14.44 -29.53 15.79
CA VAL A 252 15.78 -28.93 15.66
C VAL A 252 16.04 -28.02 16.85
N GLN A 253 17.14 -28.24 17.56
CA GLN A 253 17.50 -27.49 18.75
C GLN A 253 18.76 -26.66 18.52
N LEU A 254 18.66 -25.35 18.74
CA LEU A 254 19.82 -24.43 18.76
C LEU A 254 20.46 -24.39 20.17
N PRO A 255 21.70 -23.89 20.32
CA PRO A 255 22.27 -23.57 21.62
C PRO A 255 21.43 -22.51 22.36
N ALA A 256 21.27 -22.65 23.68
CA ALA A 256 20.38 -21.79 24.48
C ALA A 256 20.68 -20.28 24.35
N GLN A 257 21.97 -19.92 24.26
CA GLN A 257 22.39 -18.52 24.08
C GLN A 257 21.85 -17.94 22.76
N TYR A 258 22.02 -18.66 21.66
CA TYR A 258 21.52 -18.23 20.34
C TYR A 258 19.99 -18.21 20.28
N GLN A 259 19.31 -19.15 20.93
CA GLN A 259 17.85 -19.12 21.04
C GLN A 259 17.36 -17.83 21.70
N GLN A 260 18.00 -17.41 22.80
CA GLN A 260 17.67 -16.17 23.50
C GLN A 260 17.93 -14.92 22.64
N HIS A 261 19.04 -14.89 21.89
CA HIS A 261 19.35 -13.81 20.97
C HIS A 261 18.33 -13.71 19.83
N LEU A 262 17.95 -14.85 19.24
CA LEU A 262 16.95 -14.90 18.16
C LEU A 262 15.58 -14.43 18.66
N ALA A 263 15.13 -14.93 19.82
CA ALA A 263 13.88 -14.51 20.45
C ALA A 263 13.86 -13.01 20.78
N THR A 264 14.99 -12.48 21.26
CA THR A 264 15.13 -11.04 21.55
C THR A 264 15.06 -10.21 20.26
N ARG A 265 15.76 -10.65 19.20
CA ARG A 265 15.74 -9.97 17.89
C ARG A 265 14.35 -9.97 17.26
N GLU A 266 13.64 -11.10 17.30
CA GLU A 266 12.26 -11.18 16.83
C GLU A 266 11.32 -10.29 17.64
N ARG A 267 11.48 -10.26 18.96
CA ARG A 267 10.69 -9.39 19.84
C ARG A 267 10.91 -7.92 19.48
N VAL A 268 12.16 -7.48 19.35
CA VAL A 268 12.49 -6.10 18.96
C VAL A 268 11.96 -5.77 17.56
N ALA A 269 12.04 -6.71 16.61
CA ALA A 269 11.47 -6.52 15.27
C ALA A 269 9.94 -6.34 15.32
N LYS A 270 9.24 -7.18 16.09
CA LYS A 270 7.79 -7.07 16.30
C LYS A 270 7.42 -5.75 16.97
N GLU A 271 8.12 -5.38 18.04
CA GLU A 271 7.92 -4.11 18.75
C GLU A 271 8.15 -2.91 17.82
N ARG A 272 9.19 -2.95 16.98
CA ARG A 272 9.43 -1.91 15.97
C ARG A 272 8.31 -1.81 14.95
N THR A 273 7.82 -2.93 14.43
CA THR A 273 6.70 -2.92 13.47
C THR A 273 5.40 -2.40 14.10
N ALA A 274 5.13 -2.77 15.36
CA ALA A 274 3.98 -2.26 16.10
C ALA A 274 4.11 -0.74 16.33
N TYR A 275 5.29 -0.28 16.74
CA TYR A 275 5.57 1.15 16.92
C TYR A 275 5.40 1.94 15.61
N ASP A 276 5.91 1.42 14.48
CA ASP A 276 5.77 2.09 13.18
C ASP A 276 4.29 2.19 12.75
N GLN A 277 3.48 1.17 13.06
CA GLN A 277 2.04 1.19 12.83
C GLN A 277 1.34 2.23 13.72
N GLU A 278 1.63 2.26 15.01
CA GLU A 278 1.09 3.25 15.95
C GLU A 278 1.48 4.68 15.59
N TRP A 279 2.74 4.88 15.21
CA TRP A 279 3.25 6.16 14.77
C TRP A 279 2.60 6.61 13.45
N GLY A 280 2.40 5.67 12.52
CA GLY A 280 1.65 5.90 11.29
C GLY A 280 0.22 6.38 11.57
N LEU A 281 -0.47 5.75 12.53
CA LEU A 281 -1.82 6.15 12.94
C LEU A 281 -1.84 7.53 13.61
N THR A 282 -0.90 7.80 14.52
CA THR A 282 -0.76 9.12 15.16
C THR A 282 -0.50 10.22 14.13
N ARG A 283 0.39 9.97 13.18
CA ARG A 283 0.68 10.91 12.09
C ARG A 283 -0.57 11.17 11.26
N LYS A 284 -1.32 10.13 10.90
CA LYS A 284 -2.57 10.26 10.13
C LYS A 284 -3.61 11.07 10.90
N ARG A 285 -3.84 10.78 12.19
CA ARG A 285 -4.74 11.57 13.05
C ARG A 285 -4.35 13.04 13.10
N ARG A 286 -3.06 13.36 13.18
CA ARG A 286 -2.55 14.74 13.19
C ARG A 286 -2.79 15.44 11.85
N ILE A 287 -2.61 14.74 10.73
CA ILE A 287 -2.92 15.29 9.40
C ILE A 287 -4.41 15.55 9.27
N ASP A 288 -5.24 14.58 9.65
CA ASP A 288 -6.70 14.69 9.57
C ASP A 288 -7.21 15.85 10.46
N SER A 289 -6.69 16.01 11.68
CA SER A 289 -7.05 17.13 12.56
C SER A 289 -6.64 18.48 11.97
N LEU A 290 -5.42 18.58 11.41
CA LEU A 290 -4.94 19.80 10.75
C LEU A 290 -5.76 20.14 9.51
N GLN A 291 -6.17 19.15 8.71
CA GLN A 291 -7.07 19.37 7.57
C GLN A 291 -8.42 19.90 8.03
N MET A 292 -9.02 19.32 9.08
CA MET A 292 -10.27 19.84 9.64
C MET A 292 -10.11 21.29 10.13
N ASP A 293 -9.00 21.62 10.79
CA ASP A 293 -8.72 23.00 11.23
C ASP A 293 -8.54 23.97 10.07
N ILE A 294 -7.85 23.55 9.00
CA ILE A 294 -7.71 24.33 7.77
C ILE A 294 -9.08 24.57 7.12
N GLU A 295 -9.95 23.56 7.06
CA GLU A 295 -11.30 23.70 6.54
C GLU A 295 -12.15 24.65 7.40
N ARG A 296 -12.07 24.55 8.73
CA ARG A 296 -12.71 25.49 9.65
C ARG A 296 -12.22 26.92 9.41
N ALA A 297 -10.91 27.13 9.33
CA ALA A 297 -10.31 28.45 9.09
C ALA A 297 -10.69 29.02 7.72
N LYS A 298 -10.78 28.19 6.68
CA LYS A 298 -11.28 28.58 5.35
C LYS A 298 -12.74 29.04 5.42
N LYS A 299 -13.62 28.25 6.05
CA LYS A 299 -15.03 28.62 6.24
C LYS A 299 -15.19 29.95 6.97
N VAL A 300 -14.42 30.18 8.03
CA VAL A 300 -14.43 31.47 8.77
C VAL A 300 -13.95 32.62 7.90
N ARG A 301 -12.87 32.44 7.13
CA ARG A 301 -12.40 33.47 6.19
C ARG A 301 -13.42 33.79 5.10
N ASP A 302 -14.03 32.77 4.51
CA ASP A 302 -15.05 32.95 3.46
C ASP A 302 -16.29 33.66 4.00
N ALA A 303 -16.76 33.27 5.19
CA ALA A 303 -17.84 33.97 5.89
C ALA A 303 -17.47 35.45 6.12
N ARG A 304 -16.24 35.73 6.57
CA ARG A 304 -15.78 37.11 6.77
C ARG A 304 -15.70 37.90 5.46
N ILE A 305 -15.28 37.27 4.35
CA ILE A 305 -15.27 37.91 3.04
C ILE A 305 -16.69 38.26 2.61
N VAL A 306 -17.66 37.38 2.85
CA VAL A 306 -19.08 37.63 2.55
C VAL A 306 -19.60 38.79 3.40
N GLU A 307 -19.30 38.83 4.71
CA GLU A 307 -19.66 39.94 5.59
C GLU A 307 -19.08 41.28 5.10
N VAL A 308 -17.77 41.30 4.77
CA VAL A 308 -17.10 42.51 4.28
C VAL A 308 -17.69 42.96 2.94
N LYS A 309 -17.98 42.03 2.02
CA LYS A 309 -18.64 42.33 0.74
C LYS A 309 -20.05 42.87 0.95
N ALA A 310 -20.82 42.30 1.87
CA ALA A 310 -22.16 42.78 2.21
C ALA A 310 -22.10 44.21 2.79
N ALA A 311 -21.17 44.47 3.71
CA ALA A 311 -20.95 45.81 4.26
C ALA A 311 -20.51 46.82 3.19
N LEU A 312 -19.62 46.42 2.27
CA LEU A 312 -19.16 47.26 1.18
C LEU A 312 -20.28 47.55 0.17
N ASN A 313 -21.10 46.55 -0.16
CA ASN A 313 -22.26 46.73 -1.03
C ASN A 313 -23.29 47.66 -0.37
N LYS A 314 -23.54 47.50 0.93
CA LYS A 314 -24.40 48.41 1.69
C LYS A 314 -23.86 49.84 1.67
N ALA A 315 -22.57 50.04 1.92
CA ALA A 315 -21.95 51.36 1.84
C ALA A 315 -22.03 51.96 0.42
N ARG A 316 -21.93 51.15 -0.64
CA ARG A 316 -22.13 51.60 -2.03
C ARG A 316 -23.57 52.02 -2.28
N GLU A 317 -24.54 51.28 -1.76
CA GLU A 317 -25.95 51.62 -1.82
C GLU A 317 -26.24 52.93 -1.09
N ASP A 318 -25.72 53.10 0.13
CA ASP A 318 -25.83 54.34 0.91
C ASP A 318 -25.22 55.54 0.15
N VAL A 319 -24.05 55.36 -0.48
CA VAL A 319 -23.42 56.41 -1.31
C VAL A 319 -24.24 56.71 -2.55
N ALA A 320 -24.85 55.71 -3.19
CA ALA A 320 -25.72 55.91 -4.34
C ALA A 320 -26.99 56.68 -3.95
N GLN A 321 -27.63 56.34 -2.84
CA GLN A 321 -28.78 57.07 -2.29
C GLN A 321 -28.42 58.52 -1.97
N LEU A 322 -27.29 58.75 -1.30
CA LEU A 322 -26.81 60.11 -1.03
C LEU A 322 -26.55 60.88 -2.32
N LEU A 323 -25.95 60.25 -3.34
CA LEU A 323 -25.71 60.92 -4.62
C LEU A 323 -27.03 61.27 -5.31
N GLU A 324 -28.02 60.37 -5.30
CA GLU A 324 -29.36 60.61 -5.86
C GLU A 324 -30.10 61.73 -5.10
N GLU A 325 -30.00 61.77 -3.78
CA GLU A 325 -30.53 62.88 -2.95
C GLU A 325 -29.84 64.20 -3.30
N GLN A 326 -28.51 64.21 -3.45
CA GLN A 326 -27.74 65.39 -3.83
C GLN A 326 -28.04 65.85 -5.26
N GLU A 327 -28.20 64.93 -6.22
CA GLU A 327 -28.62 65.24 -7.58
C GLU A 327 -30.03 65.82 -7.61
N THR A 328 -30.97 65.23 -6.86
CA THR A 328 -32.33 65.74 -6.71
C THR A 328 -32.35 67.13 -6.08
N ASN A 329 -31.54 67.35 -5.03
CA ASN A 329 -31.40 68.65 -4.40
C ASN A 329 -30.75 69.68 -5.34
N ALA A 330 -29.72 69.29 -6.10
CA ALA A 330 -29.09 70.14 -7.11
C ALA A 330 -30.06 70.51 -8.24
N GLN A 331 -30.91 69.57 -8.68
CA GLN A 331 -31.97 69.83 -9.65
C GLN A 331 -33.01 70.81 -9.10
N LYS A 332 -33.45 70.66 -7.84
CA LYS A 332 -34.35 71.60 -7.17
C LYS A 332 -33.74 73.02 -7.11
N VAL A 333 -32.48 73.13 -6.69
CA VAL A 333 -31.78 74.42 -6.63
C VAL A 333 -31.61 75.03 -8.02
N ARG A 334 -31.28 74.23 -9.05
CA ARG A 334 -31.22 74.71 -10.44
C ARG A 334 -32.56 75.26 -10.91
N PHE A 335 -33.65 74.54 -10.65
CA PHE A 335 -35.00 74.99 -10.99
C PHE A 335 -35.39 76.27 -10.24
N GLU A 336 -35.01 76.39 -8.96
CA GLU A 336 -35.22 77.60 -8.17
C GLU A 336 -34.41 78.80 -8.70
N ILE A 337 -33.17 78.60 -9.12
CA ILE A 337 -32.35 79.65 -9.75
C ILE A 337 -32.93 80.03 -11.12
N GLU A 338 -33.35 79.08 -11.94
CA GLU A 338 -33.94 79.36 -13.25
C GLU A 338 -35.25 80.14 -13.12
N THR A 339 -36.11 79.75 -12.18
CA THR A 339 -37.36 80.46 -11.90
C THR A 339 -37.12 81.86 -11.33
N ARG A 340 -36.18 82.02 -10.38
CA ARG A 340 -35.75 83.35 -9.87
C ARG A 340 -35.09 84.21 -10.95
N GLY A 341 -34.26 83.60 -11.79
CA GLY A 341 -33.62 84.28 -12.92
C GLY A 341 -34.64 84.76 -13.92
N ARG A 342 -35.65 83.93 -14.25
CA ARG A 342 -36.74 84.27 -15.16
C ARG A 342 -37.65 85.35 -14.60
N SER A 343 -38.00 85.31 -13.31
CA SER A 343 -38.79 86.36 -12.66
C SER A 343 -38.02 87.68 -12.59
N GLY A 344 -36.73 87.64 -12.26
CA GLY A 344 -35.84 88.81 -12.26
C GLY A 344 -35.70 89.45 -13.65
N LEU A 345 -35.52 88.63 -14.68
CA LEU A 345 -35.42 89.10 -16.07
C LEU A 345 -36.73 89.76 -16.53
N ILE A 346 -37.88 89.17 -16.21
CA ILE A 346 -39.20 89.75 -16.50
C ILE A 346 -39.38 91.09 -15.77
N SER A 347 -38.99 91.19 -14.49
CA SER A 347 -39.07 92.47 -13.76
C SER A 347 -38.18 93.55 -14.36
N ALA A 348 -36.95 93.22 -14.76
CA ALA A 348 -36.03 94.16 -15.40
C ALA A 348 -36.52 94.58 -16.79
N GLU A 349 -37.08 93.65 -17.57
CA GLU A 349 -37.67 93.96 -18.86
C GLU A 349 -38.88 94.89 -18.72
N ASN A 350 -39.74 94.63 -17.73
CA ASN A 350 -40.88 95.48 -17.39
C ASN A 350 -40.45 96.89 -16.98
N GLU A 351 -39.39 97.02 -16.18
CA GLU A 351 -38.83 98.31 -15.78
C GLU A 351 -38.26 99.08 -16.98
N SER A 352 -37.53 98.41 -17.88
CA SER A 352 -37.03 99.04 -19.12
C SER A 352 -38.16 99.48 -20.04
N ARG A 353 -39.23 98.68 -20.16
CA ARG A 353 -40.42 99.03 -20.94
C ARG A 353 -41.14 100.22 -20.33
N ALA A 354 -41.23 100.30 -19.00
CA ALA A 354 -41.80 101.45 -18.30
C ALA A 354 -40.99 102.73 -18.57
N GLN A 355 -39.65 102.66 -18.49
CA GLN A 355 -38.78 103.80 -18.82
C GLN A 355 -38.91 104.24 -20.28
N ARG A 356 -39.00 103.30 -21.24
CA ARG A 356 -39.23 103.64 -22.66
C ARG A 356 -40.57 104.35 -22.86
N ARG A 357 -41.63 103.93 -22.19
CA ARG A 357 -42.93 104.62 -22.24
C ARG A 357 -42.85 106.04 -21.68
N LEU A 358 -42.15 106.24 -20.56
CA LEU A 358 -41.90 107.57 -20.00
C LEU A 358 -41.10 108.46 -20.97
N ALA A 359 -40.05 107.92 -21.59
CA ALA A 359 -39.26 108.65 -22.58
C ALA A 359 -40.07 109.05 -23.82
N GLN A 360 -41.00 108.20 -24.26
CA GLN A 360 -41.91 108.50 -25.36
C GLN A 360 -42.90 109.61 -24.97
N ALA A 361 -43.48 109.55 -23.77
CA ALA A 361 -44.34 110.61 -23.24
C ALA A 361 -43.61 111.97 -23.14
N TYR A 362 -42.32 112.00 -22.78
CA TYR A 362 -41.51 113.22 -22.79
C TYR A 362 -41.27 113.78 -24.21
N ARG A 363 -41.06 112.93 -25.21
CA ARG A 363 -40.94 113.37 -26.62
C ARG A 363 -42.25 113.96 -27.12
N ASP A 364 -43.37 113.30 -26.81
CA ASP A 364 -44.70 113.74 -27.22
C ASP A 364 -45.08 115.07 -26.55
N ASN A 365 -44.77 115.25 -25.26
CA ASN A 365 -44.93 116.53 -24.55
C ASN A 365 -44.14 117.67 -25.20
N ARG A 366 -42.92 117.40 -25.70
CA ARG A 366 -42.12 118.41 -26.41
C ARG A 366 -42.74 118.80 -27.74
N ALA A 367 -43.36 117.88 -28.46
CA ALA A 367 -44.06 118.17 -29.71
C ALA A 367 -45.30 119.06 -29.47
N VAL A 368 -46.08 118.77 -28.42
CA VAL A 368 -47.26 119.59 -28.05
C VAL A 368 -46.84 121.01 -27.63
N LEU A 369 -45.78 121.15 -26.82
CA LEU A 369 -45.26 122.46 -26.41
C LEU A 369 -44.78 123.32 -27.58
N GLN A 370 -44.14 122.72 -28.59
CA GLN A 370 -43.71 123.43 -29.80
C GLN A 370 -44.92 123.93 -30.62
N TYR A 371 -45.98 123.12 -30.70
CA TYR A 371 -47.22 123.49 -31.37
C TYR A 371 -47.94 124.66 -30.66
N GLU A 372 -48.02 124.63 -29.33
CA GLU A 372 -48.64 125.73 -28.56
C GLU A 372 -47.85 127.05 -28.66
N LEU A 373 -46.51 126.97 -28.65
CA LEU A 373 -45.63 128.14 -28.83
C LEU A 373 -45.78 128.77 -30.22
N ALA A 374 -45.90 127.94 -31.27
CA ALA A 374 -46.14 128.42 -32.63
C ALA A 374 -47.48 129.16 -32.75
N ARG A 375 -48.54 128.62 -32.14
CA ARG A 375 -49.87 129.25 -32.13
C ARG A 375 -49.86 130.60 -31.41
N ARG A 376 -49.21 130.69 -30.24
CA ARG A 376 -49.08 131.95 -29.48
C ARG A 376 -48.26 133.03 -30.19
N ARG A 377 -47.25 132.65 -30.99
CA ARG A 377 -46.48 133.60 -31.81
C ARG A 377 -47.33 134.22 -32.93
N LEU A 378 -48.23 133.45 -33.54
CA LEU A 378 -49.18 133.95 -34.54
C LEU A 378 -50.21 134.91 -33.92
N GLU A 379 -50.73 134.58 -32.74
CA GLU A 379 -51.70 135.40 -32.02
C GLU A 379 -51.12 136.76 -31.59
N VAL A 380 -49.90 136.75 -31.03
CA VAL A 380 -49.18 137.98 -30.63
C VAL A 380 -48.76 138.80 -31.85
N GLY A 381 -48.41 138.17 -32.97
CA GLY A 381 -48.10 138.85 -34.25
C GLY A 381 -49.30 139.59 -34.84
N ALA A 382 -50.51 139.02 -34.75
CA ALA A 382 -51.74 139.66 -35.22
C ALA A 382 -52.11 140.91 -34.40
N ILE A 383 -51.87 140.88 -33.09
CA ILE A 383 -52.18 141.99 -32.17
C ILE A 383 -51.18 143.16 -32.34
N LEU A 384 -49.93 142.87 -32.69
CA LEU A 384 -48.89 143.89 -32.93
C LEU A 384 -49.03 144.57 -34.31
N ALA A 385 -49.56 143.87 -35.33
CA ALA A 385 -49.78 144.44 -36.67
C ALA A 385 -50.88 145.53 -36.70
N GLY A 386 -51.85 145.50 -35.77
CA GLY A 386 -52.92 146.51 -35.68
C GLY A 386 -52.55 147.81 -34.97
N ARG A 387 -51.34 147.92 -34.41
CA ARG A 387 -50.93 149.05 -33.54
C ARG A 387 -49.61 149.73 -33.96
N ALA A 388 -49.12 149.46 -35.17
CA ALA A 388 -47.85 150.03 -35.63
C ALA A 388 -48.00 151.47 -36.17
N PRO A 389 -47.27 152.47 -35.62
CA PRO A 389 -47.18 153.82 -36.18
C PRO A 389 -46.36 153.81 -37.49
N GLN A 390 -46.75 154.64 -38.46
CA GLN A 390 -46.02 154.78 -39.73
C GLN A 390 -44.63 155.41 -39.50
N PRO A 391 -43.53 154.78 -39.95
CA PRO A 391 -42.22 155.40 -39.92
C PRO A 391 -42.06 156.40 -41.07
N VAL A 392 -41.84 157.66 -40.69
CA VAL A 392 -41.46 158.78 -41.56
C VAL A 392 -40.02 158.58 -42.03
N VAL A 393 -39.84 158.59 -43.35
CA VAL A 393 -38.54 158.48 -44.02
C VAL A 393 -37.82 159.84 -43.94
N VAL A 394 -36.67 159.89 -43.26
CA VAL A 394 -35.74 161.01 -43.36
C VAL A 394 -34.53 160.54 -44.16
N ARG A 395 -34.50 160.94 -45.44
CA ARG A 395 -33.31 160.83 -46.30
C ARG A 395 -32.35 161.96 -45.94
N THR A 396 -31.09 161.62 -45.68
CA THR A 396 -29.96 162.54 -45.75
C THR A 396 -28.88 161.85 -46.57
N ASP A 397 -28.86 162.13 -47.86
CA ASP A 397 -27.81 161.71 -48.79
C ASP A 397 -26.61 162.66 -48.64
N GLY A 398 -25.43 162.10 -48.42
CA GLY A 398 -24.16 162.83 -48.30
C GLY A 398 -23.23 162.48 -49.46
N GLY A 399 -23.45 163.14 -50.60
CA GLY A 399 -22.63 163.06 -51.81
C GLY A 399 -23.04 164.14 -52.82
N GLY A 400 -22.70 165.40 -52.53
CA GLY A 400 -22.63 166.50 -53.50
C GLY A 400 -23.67 167.62 -53.36
N GLY A 401 -23.21 168.81 -52.93
CA GLY A 401 -23.80 170.12 -53.27
C GLY A 401 -24.61 170.86 -52.19
N ASP A 402 -23.90 171.66 -51.39
CA ASP A 402 -24.28 172.94 -50.74
C ASP A 402 -25.41 173.04 -49.67
N ASN A 403 -24.97 173.54 -48.51
CA ASN A 403 -25.67 174.30 -47.43
C ASN A 403 -26.80 173.59 -46.66
N SER A 404 -26.75 173.47 -45.33
CA SER A 404 -26.84 174.61 -44.42
C SER A 404 -26.87 174.13 -42.95
N ALA A 405 -26.27 174.92 -42.07
CA ALA A 405 -25.98 174.66 -40.65
C ALA A 405 -27.19 174.68 -39.68
N LEU A 406 -28.39 174.32 -40.14
CA LEU A 406 -29.63 174.43 -39.35
C LEU A 406 -30.23 173.06 -38.96
N SER A 407 -29.91 171.99 -39.68
CA SER A 407 -30.38 170.63 -39.39
C SER A 407 -29.66 169.98 -38.20
N THR A 408 -28.39 170.34 -37.97
CA THR A 408 -27.56 169.78 -36.88
C THR A 408 -27.94 170.33 -35.50
N LEU A 409 -28.56 171.52 -35.42
CA LEU A 409 -28.97 172.11 -34.15
C LEU A 409 -30.30 171.56 -33.62
N LEU A 410 -31.18 171.06 -34.49
CA LEU A 410 -32.48 170.55 -34.07
C LEU A 410 -32.43 169.09 -33.56
N THR A 411 -31.42 168.31 -33.98
CA THR A 411 -31.31 166.89 -33.60
C THR A 411 -30.53 166.67 -32.30
N ALA A 412 -29.72 167.65 -31.86
CA ALA A 412 -28.90 167.53 -30.66
C ALA A 412 -29.66 167.81 -29.34
N GLN A 413 -30.91 168.31 -29.39
CA GLN A 413 -31.65 168.72 -28.20
C GLN A 413 -32.61 167.64 -27.62
N LEU A 414 -32.69 166.45 -28.24
CA LEU A 414 -33.70 165.43 -27.90
C LEU A 414 -33.16 164.09 -27.38
N MET A 415 -31.92 164.02 -26.90
CA MET A 415 -31.36 162.78 -26.32
C MET A 415 -30.65 162.99 -24.98
N PRO A 416 -31.16 162.37 -23.88
CA PRO A 416 -30.37 162.05 -22.70
C PRO A 416 -29.80 160.62 -22.75
N LYS A 417 -28.60 160.50 -22.17
CA LYS A 417 -27.66 159.38 -22.13
C LYS A 417 -28.19 158.12 -21.43
N LEU A 418 -27.85 156.94 -21.95
CA LEU A 418 -27.93 155.64 -21.27
C LEU A 418 -26.59 154.89 -21.45
N ASN A 419 -25.86 154.66 -20.36
CA ASN A 419 -24.91 153.55 -20.23
C ASN A 419 -24.57 153.25 -18.75
N GLY A 420 -24.57 151.95 -18.37
CA GLY A 420 -24.08 151.38 -17.09
C GLY A 420 -24.87 150.12 -16.66
N SER A 421 -24.55 148.91 -17.14
CA SER A 421 -23.74 147.82 -16.51
C SER A 421 -24.24 147.33 -15.13
N LEU A 422 -24.82 146.13 -14.97
CA LEU A 422 -24.26 144.74 -14.91
C LEU A 422 -23.43 144.39 -13.65
N THR A 423 -24.00 143.58 -12.76
CA THR A 423 -23.35 142.66 -11.77
C THR A 423 -24.41 141.62 -11.33
N SER A 424 -24.35 140.36 -11.77
CA SER A 424 -23.64 139.18 -11.24
C SER A 424 -24.46 138.36 -10.23
N GLY A 425 -24.86 137.14 -10.64
CA GLY A 425 -25.53 136.12 -9.83
C GLY A 425 -24.56 135.16 -9.10
N PRO A 426 -25.07 134.27 -8.23
CA PRO A 426 -24.23 133.52 -7.29
C PRO A 426 -23.70 132.19 -7.86
N ALA A 427 -22.51 131.85 -7.37
CA ALA A 427 -21.73 130.64 -7.64
C ALA A 427 -21.84 129.62 -6.49
N ALA A 428 -21.47 128.39 -6.82
CA ALA A 428 -21.46 127.17 -6.01
C ALA A 428 -20.30 127.05 -5.00
N ALA A 429 -20.53 126.24 -3.94
CA ALA A 429 -19.59 125.38 -3.18
C ALA A 429 -20.27 125.03 -1.83
N GLY A 430 -20.15 123.89 -1.16
CA GLY A 430 -19.36 122.68 -1.28
C GLY A 430 -19.45 121.89 0.04
N TRP A 431 -19.37 120.56 -0.04
CA TRP A 431 -18.77 119.60 0.90
C TRP A 431 -19.32 119.39 2.34
N GLY A 432 -19.52 118.11 2.66
CA GLY A 432 -19.60 117.52 4.00
C GLY A 432 -20.62 116.37 4.07
N PRO A 433 -20.22 115.16 4.47
CA PRO A 433 -20.71 114.75 5.78
C PRO A 433 -19.68 114.04 6.68
N GLN A 434 -20.07 114.04 7.94
CA GLN A 434 -19.36 113.72 9.17
C GLN A 434 -18.93 112.25 9.31
N SER A 435 -17.78 112.11 9.97
CA SER A 435 -17.31 110.95 10.71
C SER A 435 -18.14 110.68 11.98
N GLY A 436 -18.17 109.41 12.43
CA GLY A 436 -18.06 109.12 13.87
C GLY A 436 -19.06 108.13 14.51
N THR A 437 -18.71 106.84 14.45
CA THR A 437 -18.57 105.90 15.59
C THR A 437 -19.59 105.85 16.75
N ARG A 438 -20.14 104.64 16.98
CA ARG A 438 -20.41 103.95 18.28
C ARG A 438 -20.43 102.45 17.96
N GLN A 439 -19.51 101.57 18.38
CA GLN A 439 -18.98 101.16 19.69
C GLN A 439 -19.95 100.32 20.55
N GLY A 440 -19.47 99.12 20.94
CA GLY A 440 -20.02 98.19 21.95
C GLY A 440 -20.72 96.98 21.32
N GLY A 441 -20.30 95.71 21.46
CA GLY A 441 -19.43 95.08 22.46
C GLY A 441 -20.22 94.68 23.71
N GLY A 442 -20.47 93.38 23.91
CA GLY A 442 -20.92 92.82 25.19
C GLY A 442 -21.91 91.64 25.10
N GLU A 443 -21.37 90.43 25.31
CA GLU A 443 -21.93 89.24 25.99
C GLU A 443 -23.44 88.91 25.93
N ALA A 444 -23.75 87.76 25.32
CA ALA A 444 -24.49 86.61 25.91
C ALA A 444 -24.35 85.39 25.00
#